data_AF-A0A2V5XYX7-F1
#
_entry.id   AF-A0A2V5XYX7-F1
#
_cell.length_a   1.000
_cell.length_b   1.000
_cell.length_c   1.000
_cell.angle_alpha   90.00
_cell.angle_beta   90.00
_cell.angle_gamma   90.00
#
_symmetry.space_group_name_H-M   'P 1'
#
loop_
_entity.id
_entity.type
_entity.pdbx_description
1 polymer ?
#
loop_
_entity_poly.entity_id
_entity_poly.type
_entity_poly.pdbx_seq_one_letter_code
_entity_poly.pdbx_strand_id
1 'polypeptide(L)'
;MKKKLKVLVLFDGTSPTKLDQDFTKELKTKDWKTEADVMAALGKLGHTAEHLAIYDDVDLVRQKLEAFAPDVLFNLVEQFRNNPGFDQNIVSFFEMQE
;
A
#
# COMPACT_ATOMS: atom_id res chain seq x y z
N MET A 1 18.60 -12.20 15.74
CA MET A 1 18.45 -11.41 14.50
C MET A 1 17.00 -10.92 14.44
N LYS A 2 16.73 -9.67 14.04
CA LYS A 2 15.34 -9.21 13.85
C LYS A 2 14.70 -9.97 12.68
N LYS A 3 13.43 -10.39 12.80
CA LYS A 3 12.70 -11.10 11.74
C LYS A 3 12.63 -10.19 10.50
N LYS A 4 12.96 -10.74 9.33
CA LYS A 4 12.73 -10.05 8.05
C LYS A 4 11.28 -10.31 7.65
N LEU A 5 10.50 -9.25 7.52
CA LEU A 5 9.09 -9.29 7.16
C LEU A 5 8.91 -8.93 5.69
N LYS A 6 7.89 -9.51 5.07
CA LYS A 6 7.30 -9.04 3.83
C LYS A 6 6.23 -8.01 4.17
N VAL A 7 6.41 -6.77 3.73
CA VAL A 7 5.52 -5.65 4.04
C VAL A 7 4.85 -5.19 2.75
N LEU A 8 3.53 -5.19 2.73
CA LEU A 8 2.76 -4.57 1.65
C LEU A 8 2.36 -3.17 2.11
N VAL A 9 2.86 -2.14 1.43
CA VAL A 9 2.51 -0.74 1.73
C VAL A 9 1.40 -0.30 0.79
N LEU A 10 0.31 0.20 1.36
CA LEU A 10 -0.82 0.71 0.58
C LEU A 10 -0.70 2.21 0.42
N PHE A 11 -0.87 2.73 -0.80
CA PHE A 11 -0.83 4.15 -1.11
C PHE A 11 -2.18 4.67 -1.60
N ASP A 12 -2.41 5.97 -1.45
CA ASP A 12 -3.52 6.65 -2.10
C ASP A 12 -3.29 6.73 -3.62
N GLY A 13 -4.19 6.11 -4.38
CA GLY A 13 -4.28 6.31 -5.81
C GLY A 13 -4.93 7.67 -6.13
N THR A 14 -4.41 8.38 -7.13
CA THR A 14 -5.04 9.62 -7.65
C THR A 14 -5.99 9.36 -8.82
N SER A 15 -5.95 8.15 -9.38
CA SER A 15 -6.79 7.65 -10.46
C SER A 15 -6.80 6.12 -10.42
N PRO A 16 -7.72 5.43 -11.13
CA PRO A 16 -7.74 3.97 -11.16
C PRO A 16 -6.38 3.38 -11.51
N THR A 17 -5.92 2.46 -10.67
CA THR A 17 -4.58 1.88 -10.72
C THR A 17 -4.60 0.44 -11.25
N LYS A 18 -3.41 -0.14 -11.45
CA LYS A 18 -3.23 -1.57 -11.76
C LYS A 18 -2.38 -2.23 -10.68
N LEU A 19 -2.51 -3.56 -10.57
CA LEU A 19 -1.84 -4.39 -9.56
C LEU A 19 -0.32 -4.13 -9.45
N ASP A 20 0.36 -4.03 -10.59
CA ASP A 20 1.82 -3.83 -10.67
C ASP A 20 2.18 -2.53 -11.39
N GLN A 21 1.39 -1.48 -11.15
CA GLN A 21 1.67 -0.16 -11.71
C GLN A 21 3.00 0.40 -11.19
N ASP A 22 3.84 0.87 -12.10
CA ASP A 22 5.12 1.49 -11.77
C ASP A 22 4.89 2.95 -11.32
N PHE A 23 5.21 3.22 -10.04
CA PHE A 23 5.16 4.55 -9.43
C PHE A 23 6.56 5.16 -9.20
N THR A 24 7.60 4.64 -9.87
CA THR A 24 8.99 5.09 -9.68
C THR A 24 9.17 6.59 -9.97
N LYS A 25 8.33 7.18 -10.81
CA LYS A 25 8.38 8.63 -11.10
C LYS A 25 7.68 9.43 -10.01
N GLU A 26 6.51 8.97 -9.59
CA GLU A 26 5.65 9.55 -8.58
C GLU A 26 6.39 9.60 -7.24
N LEU A 27 7.06 8.51 -6.84
CA LEU A 27 7.89 8.42 -5.63
C LEU A 27 9.07 9.40 -5.59
N LYS A 28 9.36 10.14 -6.67
CA LYS A 28 10.37 11.22 -6.69
C LYS A 28 9.77 12.61 -6.54
N THR A 29 8.44 12.72 -6.52
CA THR A 29 7.71 13.97 -6.36
C THR A 29 7.56 14.33 -4.88
N LYS A 30 7.21 15.59 -4.60
CA LYS A 30 6.97 16.05 -3.22
C LYS A 30 5.71 15.43 -2.62
N ASP A 31 4.71 15.18 -3.45
CA ASP A 31 3.41 14.69 -3.01
C ASP A 31 3.49 13.24 -2.51
N TRP A 32 4.45 12.46 -3.01
CA TRP A 32 4.67 11.05 -2.64
C TRP A 32 5.89 10.86 -1.71
N LYS A 33 6.28 11.94 -1.02
CA LYS A 33 7.47 11.92 -0.17
C LYS A 33 7.33 10.93 1.00
N THR A 34 6.13 10.84 1.57
CA THR A 34 5.86 9.96 2.72
C THR A 34 6.02 8.50 2.32
N GLU A 35 5.44 8.10 1.21
CA GLU A 35 5.51 6.78 0.60
C GLU A 35 6.95 6.40 0.30
N ALA A 36 7.70 7.31 -0.33
CA ALA A 36 9.10 7.11 -0.65
C ALA A 36 9.96 6.94 0.62
N ASP A 37 9.73 7.76 1.65
CA ASP A 37 10.46 7.69 2.92
C ASP A 37 10.15 6.38 3.67
N VAL A 38 8.89 5.92 3.67
CA VAL A 38 8.48 4.64 4.27
C VAL A 38 9.12 3.46 3.55
N MET A 39 9.05 3.41 2.22
CA MET A 39 9.69 2.35 1.42
C MET A 39 11.21 2.30 1.66
N ALA A 40 11.87 3.46 1.70
CA ALA A 40 13.29 3.56 1.98
C ALA A 40 13.64 3.11 3.41
N ALA A 41 12.81 3.45 4.40
CA ALA A 41 13.00 3.03 5.79
C ALA A 41 12.86 1.51 5.95
N LEU A 42 11.84 0.89 5.34
CA LEU A 42 11.63 -0.56 5.36
C LEU A 42 12.83 -1.30 4.74
N GLY A 43 13.34 -0.80 3.61
CA GLY A 43 14.55 -1.34 2.98
C GLY A 43 15.79 -1.23 3.87
N LYS A 44 16.01 -0.08 4.52
CA LYS A 44 17.12 0.13 5.48
C LYS A 44 17.01 -0.79 6.71
N LEU A 45 15.80 -1.12 7.15
CA LEU A 45 15.55 -2.07 8.23
C LEU A 45 15.72 -3.54 7.80
N GLY A 46 15.92 -3.80 6.50
CA GLY A 46 16.15 -5.14 5.94
C GLY A 46 14.87 -5.93 5.70
N HIS A 47 13.72 -5.27 5.61
CA HIS A 47 12.45 -5.86 5.23
C HIS A 47 12.30 -5.89 3.70
N THR A 48 11.49 -6.82 3.20
CA THR A 48 11.09 -6.86 1.80
C THR A 48 9.78 -6.10 1.68
N ALA A 49 9.77 -4.98 0.95
CA ALA A 49 8.59 -4.14 0.80
C ALA A 49 8.14 -4.10 -0.67
N GLU A 50 6.83 -4.27 -0.88
CA GLU A 50 6.14 -3.95 -2.13
C GLU A 50 5.05 -2.90 -1.86
N HIS A 51 4.63 -2.18 -2.90
CA HIS A 51 3.57 -1.20 -2.79
C HIS A 51 2.35 -1.56 -3.64
N LEU A 52 1.19 -1.08 -3.23
CA LEU A 52 -0.03 -1.07 -4.03
C LEU A 52 -0.74 0.26 -3.83
N ALA A 53 -0.96 1.02 -4.90
CA ALA A 53 -1.81 2.20 -4.83
C ALA A 53 -3.27 1.80 -5.10
N ILE A 54 -4.20 2.29 -4.30
CA ILE A 54 -5.63 1.97 -4.38
C ILE A 54 -6.40 3.26 -4.58
N TYR A 55 -7.28 3.31 -5.58
CA TYR A 55 -8.19 4.43 -5.79
C TYR A 55 -9.65 4.04 -5.53
N ASP A 56 -10.15 3.04 -6.27
CA ASP A 56 -11.56 2.68 -6.28
C ASP A 56 -11.86 1.18 -6.32
N ASP A 57 -10.82 0.35 -6.44
CA ASP A 57 -10.92 -1.10 -6.60
C ASP A 57 -10.18 -1.84 -5.48
N VAL A 58 -10.95 -2.44 -4.57
CA VAL A 58 -10.45 -3.26 -3.46
C VAL A 58 -10.05 -4.67 -3.89
N ASP A 59 -10.47 -5.14 -5.07
CA ASP A 59 -10.07 -6.47 -5.56
C ASP A 59 -8.57 -6.52 -5.88
N LEU A 60 -7.97 -5.39 -6.28
CA LEU A 60 -6.52 -5.26 -6.44
C LEU A 60 -5.76 -5.60 -5.16
N VAL A 61 -6.35 -5.27 -4.01
CA VAL A 61 -5.78 -5.59 -2.70
C VAL A 61 -5.78 -7.08 -2.49
N ARG A 62 -6.93 -7.74 -2.67
CA ARG A 62 -7.06 -9.20 -2.55
C ARG A 62 -6.07 -9.92 -3.46
N GLN A 63 -6.00 -9.53 -4.73
CA GLN A 63 -5.05 -10.10 -5.69
C GLN A 63 -3.60 -9.92 -5.22
N LYS A 64 -3.24 -8.75 -4.69
CA LYS A 64 -1.86 -8.50 -4.20
C LYS A 64 -1.56 -9.29 -2.92
N LEU A 65 -2.54 -9.47 -2.04
CA LEU A 65 -2.40 -10.32 -0.86
C LEU A 65 -2.12 -11.77 -1.24
N GLU A 66 -2.84 -12.32 -2.23
CA GLU A 66 -2.62 -13.68 -2.72
C GLU A 66 -1.26 -13.82 -3.41
N ALA A 67 -0.86 -12.86 -4.25
CA ALA A 67 0.39 -12.93 -5.02
C ALA A 67 1.64 -12.66 -4.17
N PHE A 68 1.58 -11.68 -3.26
CA PHE A 68 2.73 -11.27 -2.45
C PHE A 68 2.77 -11.96 -1.09
N ALA A 69 1.63 -12.37 -0.51
CA ALA A 69 1.53 -12.97 0.83
C ALA A 69 2.37 -12.20 1.90
N PRO A 70 2.02 -10.93 2.20
CA PRO A 70 2.74 -10.13 3.17
C PRO A 70 2.57 -10.67 4.60
N ASP A 71 3.60 -10.51 5.44
CA ASP A 71 3.48 -10.71 6.89
C ASP A 71 2.71 -9.54 7.55
N VAL A 72 2.79 -8.33 6.98
CA VAL A 72 2.23 -7.09 7.53
C VAL A 72 1.74 -6.19 6.39
N LEU A 73 0.57 -5.59 6.55
CA LEU A 73 0.16 -4.42 5.77
C LEU A 73 0.54 -3.13 6.49
N PHE A 74 1.12 -2.20 5.75
CA PHE A 74 1.35 -0.82 6.19
C PHE A 74 0.39 0.07 5.42
N ASN A 75 -0.71 0.48 6.04
CA ASN A 75 -1.72 1.32 5.40
C ASN A 75 -1.31 2.80 5.43
N LEU A 76 -1.07 3.42 4.27
CA LEU A 76 -0.94 4.88 4.11
C LEU A 76 -2.13 5.47 3.33
N VAL A 77 -3.22 4.73 3.16
CA VAL A 77 -4.40 5.22 2.45
C VAL A 77 -5.16 6.17 3.38
N GLU A 78 -5.26 7.45 2.98
CA GLU A 78 -5.99 8.48 3.73
C GLU A 78 -7.38 8.73 3.13
N GLN A 79 -7.62 8.28 1.89
CA GLN A 79 -8.89 8.49 1.19
C GLN A 79 -9.20 7.38 0.18
N PHE A 80 -10.48 7.06 0.02
CA PHE A 80 -10.94 6.13 -1.02
C PHE A 80 -11.88 6.85 -1.98
N ARG A 81 -11.64 6.78 -3.30
CA ARG A 81 -12.40 7.50 -4.33
C ARG A 81 -12.49 9.02 -4.09
N ASN A 82 -11.41 9.65 -3.62
CA ASN A 82 -11.38 11.05 -3.17
C ASN A 82 -12.40 11.38 -2.05
N ASN A 83 -12.82 10.38 -1.28
CA ASN A 83 -13.67 10.58 -0.11
C ASN A 83 -12.93 10.15 1.16
N PRO A 84 -12.48 11.10 2.00
CA PRO A 84 -11.78 10.80 3.25
C PRO A 84 -12.69 10.14 4.30
N GLY A 85 -14.03 10.20 4.16
CA GLY A 85 -14.96 9.53 5.06
C GLY A 85 -15.02 8.00 4.91
N PHE A 86 -14.27 7.43 3.97
CA PHE A 86 -14.21 5.99 3.72
C PHE A 86 -12.90 5.32 4.19
N ASP A 87 -12.02 6.03 4.93
CA ASP A 87 -10.79 5.43 5.47
C ASP A 87 -11.08 4.23 6.38
N GLN A 88 -12.13 4.32 7.23
CA GLN A 88 -12.56 3.24 8.13
C GLN A 88 -13.06 2.02 7.36
N ASN A 89 -13.65 2.22 6.18
CA ASN A 89 -14.19 1.13 5.38
C ASN A 89 -13.08 0.25 4.78
N ILE A 90 -11.89 0.80 4.56
CA ILE A 90 -10.74 0.02 4.10
C ILE A 90 -10.29 -0.94 5.20
N VAL A 91 -10.24 -0.48 6.45
CA VAL A 91 -9.90 -1.34 7.60
C VAL A 91 -10.95 -2.45 7.78
N SER A 92 -12.24 -2.11 7.72
CA SER A 92 -13.31 -3.12 7.81
C SER A 92 -13.28 -4.13 6.66
N PHE A 93 -12.87 -3.74 5.44
CA PHE A 93 -12.67 -4.68 4.34
C PHE A 93 -11.58 -5.71 4.67
N PHE A 94 -10.48 -5.29 5.30
CA PHE A 94 -9.41 -6.21 5.71
C PHE A 94 -9.84 -7.18 6.80
N GLU A 95 -10.63 -6.73 7.79
CA GLU A 95 -11.16 -7.59 8.85
C GLU A 95 -12.09 -8.69 8.30
N MET A 96 -12.76 -8.45 7.17
CA MET A 96 -13.61 -9.45 6.51
C MET A 96 -12.83 -10.48 5.67
N GLN A 97 -11.50 -10.36 5.57
CA GLN A 97 -10.65 -11.31 4.85
C GLN A 97 -9.86 -12.25 5.79
N GLU A 98 -10.09 -12.18 7.11
CA GLU A 98 -9.59 -13.17 8.08
C GLU A 98 -10.35 -14.51 8.04
#